data_AF-D3E178-F1
#
_entry.id   AF-D3E178-F1
#
_cell.length_a   1.000
_cell.length_b   1.000
_cell.length_c   1.000
_cell.angle_alpha   90.00
_cell.angle_beta   90.00
_cell.angle_gamma   90.00
#
_symmetry.space_group_name_H-M   'P 1'
#
loop_
_entity.id
_entity.type
_entity.pdbx_description
1 polymer ?
#
loop_
_entity_poly.entity_id
_entity_poly.type
_entity_poly.pdbx_seq_one_letter_code
_entity_poly.pdbx_strand_id
1 'polypeptide(L)'
;MNYLNQNYATVFMGNDFLLIIASLIIMIFIFGYGSVITKDVIRGGKKLPKIYIKECTIYGIKCVIVALIYSAVQTLVMVDLSHRFLFPEFELEHALTDITGTLQMFTANNPILIGEYVVISIILTYIFVFFMEISLARLADGGKLLESFNLLAIKRCIDTIGWKKYTIDYTKLLLAITILTYLQYGFQFLGFFDYITDLIFGLLVFIIQFIGIGQIYKIYKIKKYSNLDRPTKKSV
;
A
#
# COMPACT_ATOMS: atom_id res chain seq x y z
N MET A 1 -21.59 -23.49 -35.84
CA MET A 1 -20.69 -22.46 -35.29
C MET A 1 -20.90 -22.30 -33.77
N ASN A 2 -20.89 -23.39 -32.96
CA ASN A 2 -21.37 -23.29 -31.55
C ASN A 2 -20.95 -24.41 -30.56
N TYR A 3 -19.81 -25.09 -30.74
CA TYR A 3 -19.29 -25.99 -29.70
C TYR A 3 -17.80 -25.76 -29.38
N LEU A 4 -17.01 -25.35 -30.38
CA LEU A 4 -15.61 -25.00 -30.17
C LEU A 4 -15.45 -23.68 -29.39
N ASN A 5 -16.24 -22.64 -29.68
CA ASN A 5 -16.18 -21.36 -28.95
C ASN A 5 -16.61 -21.44 -27.48
N GLN A 6 -17.49 -22.37 -27.10
CA GLN A 6 -17.87 -22.56 -25.70
C GLN A 6 -16.76 -23.21 -24.89
N ASN A 7 -16.02 -24.16 -25.48
CA ASN A 7 -14.88 -24.82 -24.81
C ASN A 7 -13.67 -23.90 -24.65
N TYR A 8 -13.41 -23.00 -25.61
CA TYR A 8 -12.35 -22.00 -25.46
C TYR A 8 -12.69 -20.96 -24.38
N ALA A 9 -13.94 -20.51 -24.29
CA ALA A 9 -14.36 -19.56 -23.26
C ALA A 9 -14.30 -20.14 -21.83
N THR A 10 -14.70 -21.41 -21.64
CA THR A 10 -14.61 -22.07 -20.32
C THR A 10 -13.19 -22.43 -19.91
N VAL A 11 -12.32 -22.81 -20.86
CA VAL A 11 -10.89 -23.05 -20.58
C VAL A 11 -10.14 -21.75 -20.29
N PHE A 12 -10.44 -20.64 -21.00
CA PHE A 12 -9.89 -19.33 -20.68
C PHE A 12 -10.36 -18.82 -19.31
N MET A 13 -11.67 -18.85 -19.03
CA MET A 13 -12.19 -18.47 -17.71
C MET A 13 -11.64 -19.36 -16.57
N GLY A 14 -11.43 -20.65 -16.81
CA GLY A 14 -10.86 -21.57 -15.83
C GLY A 14 -9.40 -21.28 -15.49
N ASN A 15 -8.59 -20.93 -16.49
CA ASN A 15 -7.18 -20.56 -16.30
C ASN A 15 -7.02 -19.20 -15.61
N ASP A 16 -7.85 -18.21 -15.98
CA ASP A 16 -7.82 -16.88 -15.37
C ASP A 16 -8.23 -16.92 -13.89
N PHE A 17 -9.25 -17.73 -13.57
CA PHE A 17 -9.68 -17.92 -12.19
C PHE A 17 -8.59 -18.57 -11.31
N LEU A 18 -7.89 -19.57 -11.85
CA LEU A 18 -6.79 -20.22 -11.15
C LEU A 18 -5.62 -19.27 -10.91
N LEU A 19 -5.29 -18.42 -11.89
CA LEU A 19 -4.28 -17.37 -11.76
C LEU A 19 -4.65 -16.32 -10.70
N ILE A 20 -5.92 -15.92 -10.63
CA ILE A 20 -6.42 -14.99 -9.61
C ILE A 20 -6.28 -15.61 -8.22
N ILE A 21 -6.70 -16.86 -8.03
CA ILE A 21 -6.58 -17.56 -6.74
C ILE A 21 -5.11 -17.70 -6.34
N ALA A 22 -4.25 -18.13 -7.25
CA ALA A 22 -2.82 -18.29 -6.98
C ALA A 22 -2.19 -16.96 -6.57
N SER A 23 -2.53 -15.87 -7.27
CA SER A 23 -2.06 -14.51 -6.97
C SER A 23 -2.55 -14.03 -5.61
N LEU A 24 -3.81 -14.30 -5.25
CA LEU A 24 -4.36 -13.99 -3.93
C LEU A 24 -3.63 -14.75 -2.80
N ILE A 25 -3.34 -16.05 -3.01
CA ILE A 25 -2.58 -16.85 -2.04
C ILE A 25 -1.19 -16.25 -1.83
N ILE A 26 -0.49 -15.92 -2.91
CA ILE A 26 0.84 -15.28 -2.85
C ILE A 26 0.75 -13.94 -2.12
N MET A 27 -0.24 -13.11 -2.44
CA MET A 27 -0.47 -11.82 -1.79
C MET A 27 -0.70 -11.98 -0.28
N ILE A 28 -1.51 -12.97 0.15
CA ILE A 28 -1.71 -13.30 1.56
C ILE A 28 -0.36 -13.59 2.23
N PHE A 29 0.50 -14.42 1.62
CA PHE A 29 1.81 -14.73 2.19
C PHE A 29 2.73 -13.51 2.27
N ILE A 30 2.78 -12.70 1.20
CA ILE A 30 3.61 -11.49 1.12
C ILE A 30 3.18 -10.49 2.19
N PHE A 31 1.91 -10.09 2.23
CA PHE A 31 1.39 -9.17 3.24
C PHE A 31 1.53 -9.74 4.67
N GLY A 32 1.35 -11.04 4.81
CA GLY A 32 1.54 -11.76 6.06
C GLY A 32 2.96 -11.62 6.60
N TYR A 33 3.95 -11.91 5.76
CA TYR A 33 5.35 -11.78 6.14
C TYR A 33 5.74 -10.31 6.39
N GLY A 34 5.22 -9.37 5.60
CA GLY A 34 5.41 -7.93 5.80
C GLY A 34 4.89 -7.46 7.15
N SER A 35 3.72 -7.95 7.56
CA SER A 35 3.16 -7.69 8.89
C SER A 35 4.06 -8.24 10.02
N VAL A 36 4.66 -9.43 9.82
CA VAL A 36 5.62 -10.01 10.78
C VAL A 36 6.90 -9.18 10.86
N ILE A 37 7.44 -8.69 9.73
CA ILE A 37 8.57 -7.74 9.72
C ILE A 37 8.21 -6.48 10.51
N THR A 38 7.05 -5.90 10.24
CA THR A 38 6.56 -4.69 10.91
C THR A 38 6.48 -4.90 12.43
N LYS A 39 5.89 -6.02 12.85
CA LYS A 39 5.78 -6.43 14.26
C LYS A 39 7.14 -6.58 14.93
N ASP A 40 8.10 -7.21 14.26
CA ASP A 40 9.47 -7.39 14.77
C ASP A 40 10.18 -6.04 14.96
N VAL A 41 10.08 -5.15 13.97
CA VAL A 41 10.66 -3.80 14.03
C VAL A 41 10.06 -2.97 15.17
N ILE A 42 8.75 -3.01 15.36
CA ILE A 42 8.05 -2.34 16.46
C ILE A 42 8.60 -2.82 17.82
N ARG A 43 8.89 -4.12 17.93
CA ARG A 43 9.46 -4.76 19.13
C ARG A 43 10.97 -4.56 19.29
N GLY A 44 11.62 -3.87 18.35
CA GLY A 44 13.05 -3.56 18.40
C GLY A 44 13.97 -4.59 17.76
N GLY A 45 13.42 -5.51 16.98
CA GLY A 45 14.21 -6.41 16.15
C GLY A 45 15.03 -5.67 15.09
N LYS A 46 16.14 -6.28 14.71
CA LYS A 46 17.15 -5.72 13.78
C LYS A 46 17.45 -6.64 12.59
N LYS A 47 16.88 -7.83 12.56
CA LYS A 47 17.10 -8.86 11.53
C LYS A 47 15.76 -9.25 10.95
N LEU A 48 15.76 -9.79 9.73
CA LEU A 48 14.54 -10.33 9.14
C LEU A 48 14.02 -11.49 10.00
N PRO A 49 12.72 -11.51 10.35
CA PRO A 49 12.14 -12.55 11.17
C PRO A 49 12.07 -13.87 10.40
N LYS A 50 12.03 -14.98 11.14
CA LYS A 50 11.83 -16.30 10.52
C LYS A 50 10.43 -16.40 9.93
N ILE A 51 10.31 -17.05 8.78
CA ILE A 51 9.02 -17.26 8.11
C ILE A 51 8.30 -18.43 8.80
N TYR A 52 7.19 -18.13 9.48
CA TYR A 52 6.27 -19.12 10.01
C TYR A 52 4.98 -19.09 9.19
N ILE A 53 4.74 -20.14 8.40
CA ILE A 53 3.61 -20.22 7.45
C ILE A 53 2.29 -19.86 8.13
N LYS A 54 1.97 -20.51 9.27
CA LYS A 54 0.72 -20.28 9.99
C LYS A 54 0.54 -18.82 10.42
N GLU A 55 1.60 -18.20 10.94
CA GLU A 55 1.55 -16.80 11.37
C GLU A 55 1.38 -15.87 10.17
N CYS A 56 2.16 -16.10 9.11
CA CYS A 56 2.09 -15.32 7.87
C CYS A 56 0.69 -15.42 7.26
N THR A 57 0.08 -16.60 7.17
CA THR A 57 -1.28 -16.75 6.60
C THR A 57 -2.33 -15.98 7.42
N ILE A 58 -2.29 -16.07 8.76
CA ILE A 58 -3.28 -15.39 9.62
C ILE A 58 -3.15 -13.88 9.53
N TYR A 59 -1.94 -13.34 9.62
CA TYR A 59 -1.73 -11.89 9.45
C TYR A 59 -2.01 -11.45 8.02
N GLY A 60 -1.65 -12.28 7.05
CA GLY A 60 -1.84 -12.04 5.62
C GLY A 60 -3.29 -11.84 5.25
N ILE A 61 -4.18 -12.76 5.64
CA ILE A 61 -5.62 -12.64 5.39
C ILE A 61 -6.16 -11.32 5.96
N LYS A 62 -5.77 -10.98 7.20
CA LYS A 62 -6.23 -9.73 7.83
C LYS A 62 -5.71 -8.50 7.10
N CYS A 63 -4.43 -8.49 6.72
CA CYS A 63 -3.81 -7.37 6.01
C CYS A 63 -4.42 -7.19 4.61
N VAL A 64 -4.65 -8.28 3.88
CA VAL A 64 -5.32 -8.27 2.57
C VAL A 64 -6.74 -7.72 2.69
N ILE A 65 -7.52 -8.15 3.69
CA ILE A 65 -8.87 -7.58 3.92
C ILE A 65 -8.81 -6.08 4.17
N VAL A 66 -7.87 -5.62 5.00
CA VAL A 66 -7.68 -4.17 5.25
C VAL A 66 -7.31 -3.45 3.96
N ALA A 67 -6.30 -3.92 3.24
CA ALA A 67 -5.86 -3.32 1.99
C ALA A 67 -7.00 -3.25 0.96
N LEU A 68 -7.74 -4.35 0.74
CA LEU A 68 -8.87 -4.38 -0.17
C LEU A 68 -9.96 -3.37 0.19
N ILE A 69 -10.29 -3.22 1.48
CA ILE A 69 -11.32 -2.25 1.90
C ILE A 69 -10.82 -0.82 1.70
N TYR A 70 -9.58 -0.50 2.07
CA TYR A 70 -9.00 0.84 1.83
C TYR A 70 -8.92 1.15 0.33
N SER A 71 -8.43 0.22 -0.49
CA SER A 71 -8.38 0.34 -1.95
C SER A 71 -9.77 0.48 -2.55
N ALA A 72 -10.76 -0.28 -2.10
CA ALA A 72 -12.13 -0.16 -2.61
C ALA A 72 -12.72 1.23 -2.31
N VAL A 73 -12.54 1.76 -1.10
CA VAL A 73 -12.98 3.12 -0.76
C VAL A 73 -12.24 4.16 -1.60
N GLN A 74 -10.92 4.02 -1.77
CA GLN A 74 -10.12 4.88 -2.63
C GLN A 74 -10.65 4.87 -4.08
N THR A 75 -10.88 3.69 -4.66
CA THR A 75 -11.43 3.53 -6.01
C THR A 75 -12.79 4.20 -6.13
N LEU A 76 -13.70 4.01 -5.16
CA LEU A 76 -15.01 4.67 -5.19
C LEU A 76 -14.91 6.19 -5.19
N VAL A 77 -13.99 6.77 -4.40
CA VAL A 77 -13.74 8.21 -4.40
C VAL A 77 -13.14 8.68 -5.72
N MET A 78 -12.24 7.90 -6.31
CA MET A 78 -11.63 8.20 -7.60
C MET A 78 -12.65 8.15 -8.75
N VAL A 79 -13.59 7.19 -8.73
CA VAL A 79 -14.69 7.11 -9.71
C VAL A 79 -15.61 8.33 -9.59
N ASP A 80 -16.01 8.74 -8.37
CA ASP A 80 -16.80 9.96 -8.16
C ASP A 80 -16.08 11.20 -8.69
N LEU A 81 -14.75 11.29 -8.44
CA LEU A 81 -13.92 12.38 -8.97
C LEU A 81 -13.90 12.37 -10.51
N SER A 82 -13.71 11.20 -11.13
CA SER A 82 -13.68 11.03 -12.58
C SER A 82 -14.97 11.54 -13.22
N HIS A 83 -16.12 11.17 -12.66
CA HIS A 83 -17.42 11.65 -13.12
C HIS A 83 -17.58 13.17 -13.01
N ARG A 84 -17.14 13.78 -11.90
CA ARG A 84 -17.24 15.24 -11.69
C ARG A 84 -16.38 16.03 -12.67
N PHE A 85 -15.22 15.51 -13.03
CA PHE A 85 -14.29 16.14 -13.97
C PHE A 85 -14.56 15.74 -15.43
N LEU A 86 -15.61 14.94 -15.69
CA LEU A 86 -15.93 14.38 -17.01
C LEU A 86 -14.73 13.69 -17.66
N PHE A 87 -13.90 13.08 -16.83
CA PHE A 87 -12.67 12.44 -17.26
C PHE A 87 -12.91 10.93 -17.38
N PRO A 88 -12.36 10.25 -18.40
CA PRO A 88 -12.46 8.79 -18.49
C PRO A 88 -11.86 8.16 -17.23
N GLU A 89 -12.55 7.14 -16.69
CA GLU A 89 -12.01 6.32 -15.60
C GLU A 89 -10.66 5.78 -16.05
N PHE A 90 -9.57 6.32 -15.50
CA PHE A 90 -8.23 5.86 -15.79
C PHE A 90 -7.53 5.46 -14.51
N GLU A 91 -6.76 4.39 -14.59
CA GLU A 91 -5.82 4.03 -13.55
C GLU A 91 -4.66 5.03 -13.61
N LEU A 92 -4.45 5.80 -12.53
CA LEU A 92 -3.42 6.83 -12.43
C LEU A 92 -2.03 6.31 -12.87
N GLU A 93 -1.77 5.04 -12.58
CA GLU A 93 -0.57 4.30 -12.95
C GLU A 93 -0.41 4.13 -14.47
N HIS A 94 -1.51 3.89 -15.19
CA HIS A 94 -1.51 3.80 -16.64
C HIS A 94 -1.28 5.16 -17.33
N ALA A 95 -1.77 6.27 -16.78
CA ALA A 95 -1.47 7.58 -17.38
C ALA A 95 -0.01 8.02 -17.16
N LEU A 96 0.58 7.65 -16.03
CA LEU A 96 2.00 7.95 -15.78
C LEU A 96 2.93 7.13 -16.67
N THR A 97 2.48 5.97 -17.14
CA THR A 97 3.29 5.03 -17.93
C THR A 97 2.99 5.08 -19.43
N ASP A 98 1.76 5.38 -19.84
CA ASP A 98 1.37 5.62 -21.25
C ASP A 98 1.34 7.11 -21.56
N ILE A 99 2.52 7.66 -21.86
CA ILE A 99 2.69 9.07 -22.23
C ILE A 99 1.88 9.40 -23.49
N THR A 100 1.72 8.45 -24.43
CA THR A 100 1.06 8.70 -25.72
C THR A 100 -0.45 8.78 -25.58
N GLY A 101 -1.06 7.82 -24.88
CA GLY A 101 -2.48 7.87 -24.54
C GLY A 101 -2.81 9.08 -23.67
N THR A 102 -1.93 9.41 -22.72
CA THR A 102 -2.07 10.60 -21.88
C THR A 102 -2.02 11.89 -22.71
N LEU A 103 -1.07 12.01 -23.66
CA LEU A 103 -1.00 13.17 -24.54
C LEU A 103 -2.27 13.34 -25.39
N GLN A 104 -2.81 12.23 -25.92
CA GLN A 104 -4.06 12.25 -26.67
C GLN A 104 -5.23 12.73 -25.79
N MET A 105 -5.30 12.28 -24.53
CA MET A 105 -6.29 12.78 -23.58
C MET A 105 -6.12 14.28 -23.28
N PHE A 106 -4.89 14.78 -23.19
CA PHE A 106 -4.58 16.21 -23.06
C PHE A 106 -5.02 17.04 -24.25
N THR A 107 -4.94 16.49 -25.47
CA THR A 107 -5.41 17.18 -26.68
C THR A 107 -6.92 17.12 -26.88
N ALA A 108 -7.59 16.08 -26.35
CA ALA A 108 -9.03 15.87 -26.48
C ALA A 108 -9.86 16.59 -25.41
N ASN A 109 -9.25 17.00 -24.28
CA ASN A 109 -9.92 17.63 -23.16
C ASN A 109 -9.21 18.94 -22.75
N ASN A 110 -9.80 19.70 -21.82
CA ASN A 110 -9.19 20.92 -21.30
C ASN A 110 -7.95 20.57 -20.44
N PRO A 111 -6.72 20.95 -20.84
CA PRO A 111 -5.49 20.54 -20.15
C PRO A 111 -5.42 21.03 -18.69
N ILE A 112 -6.10 22.13 -18.35
CA ILE A 112 -6.17 22.65 -16.98
C ILE A 112 -6.96 21.69 -16.09
N LEU A 113 -8.12 21.22 -16.54
CA LEU A 113 -8.96 20.28 -15.80
C LEU A 113 -8.26 18.93 -15.59
N ILE A 114 -7.48 18.48 -16.57
CA ILE A 114 -6.66 17.27 -16.45
C ILE A 114 -5.56 17.45 -15.41
N GLY A 115 -4.87 18.59 -15.45
CA GLY A 115 -3.86 18.92 -14.45
C GLY A 115 -4.43 18.93 -13.03
N GLU A 116 -5.60 19.54 -12.85
CA GLU A 116 -6.33 19.54 -11.57
C GLU A 116 -6.70 18.12 -11.12
N TYR A 117 -7.30 17.32 -12.01
CA TYR A 117 -7.65 15.94 -11.72
C TYR A 117 -6.43 15.14 -11.26
N VAL A 118 -5.32 15.15 -12.03
CA VAL A 118 -4.10 14.40 -11.72
C VAL A 118 -3.55 14.80 -10.35
N VAL A 119 -3.48 16.10 -10.06
CA VAL A 119 -2.99 16.60 -8.76
C VAL A 119 -3.89 16.14 -7.61
N ILE A 120 -5.21 16.26 -7.75
CA ILE A 120 -6.17 15.83 -6.73
C ILE A 120 -6.07 14.31 -6.52
N SER A 121 -6.00 13.52 -7.58
CA SER A 121 -5.84 12.07 -7.54
C SER A 121 -4.57 11.63 -6.83
N ILE A 122 -3.43 12.29 -7.08
CA ILE A 122 -2.16 12.01 -6.39
C ILE A 122 -2.30 12.31 -4.90
N ILE A 123 -2.91 13.45 -4.54
CA ILE A 123 -3.12 13.84 -3.14
C ILE A 123 -4.03 12.84 -2.42
N LEU A 124 -5.16 12.46 -3.04
CA LEU A 124 -6.09 11.49 -2.45
C LEU A 124 -5.43 10.13 -2.27
N THR A 125 -4.74 9.64 -3.30
CA THR A 125 -3.98 8.37 -3.23
C THR A 125 -2.97 8.42 -2.08
N TYR A 126 -2.20 9.49 -1.97
CA TYR A 126 -1.27 9.68 -0.85
C TYR A 126 -2.00 9.59 0.50
N ILE A 127 -3.13 10.29 0.67
CA ILE A 127 -3.91 10.30 1.91
C ILE A 127 -4.46 8.90 2.26
N PHE A 128 -5.01 8.18 1.28
CA PHE A 128 -5.55 6.83 1.50
C PHE A 128 -4.47 5.86 1.94
N VAL A 129 -3.34 5.82 1.23
CA VAL A 129 -2.22 4.94 1.59
C VAL A 129 -1.63 5.37 2.93
N PHE A 130 -1.50 6.67 3.20
CA PHE A 130 -1.04 7.21 4.48
C PHE A 130 -1.85 6.66 5.67
N PHE A 131 -3.19 6.67 5.60
CA PHE A 131 -4.02 6.10 6.66
C PHE A 131 -4.04 4.56 6.68
N MET A 132 -3.97 3.92 5.50
CA MET A 132 -3.91 2.47 5.40
C MET A 132 -2.66 1.91 6.09
N GLU A 133 -1.50 2.54 5.91
CA GLU A 133 -0.23 2.01 6.40
C GLU A 133 -0.12 2.02 7.93
N ILE A 134 -0.59 3.10 8.57
CA ILE A 134 -0.66 3.15 10.03
C ILE A 134 -1.71 2.17 10.59
N SER A 135 -2.78 1.92 9.83
CA SER A 135 -3.78 0.90 10.15
C SER A 135 -3.17 -0.51 10.12
N LEU A 136 -2.41 -0.84 9.08
CA LEU A 136 -1.67 -2.10 8.96
C LEU A 136 -0.61 -2.25 10.07
N ALA A 137 0.08 -1.17 10.45
CA ALA A 137 1.04 -1.19 11.57
C ALA A 137 0.36 -1.53 12.91
N ARG A 138 -0.82 -0.95 13.17
CA ARG A 138 -1.62 -1.26 14.37
C ARG A 138 -2.09 -2.71 14.39
N LEU A 139 -2.49 -3.23 13.24
CA LEU A 139 -2.85 -4.64 13.08
C LEU A 139 -1.66 -5.57 13.37
N ALA A 140 -0.47 -5.22 12.87
CA ALA A 140 0.77 -5.95 13.12
C ALA A 140 1.17 -5.94 14.62
N ASP A 141 0.92 -4.84 15.33
CA ASP A 141 1.14 -4.71 16.79
C ASP A 141 0.11 -5.48 17.65
N GLY A 142 -0.77 -6.27 17.02
CA GLY A 142 -1.75 -7.12 17.69
C GLY A 142 -3.16 -6.52 17.79
N GLY A 143 -3.44 -5.45 17.04
CA GLY A 143 -4.80 -4.90 16.90
C GLY A 143 -5.79 -5.90 16.31
N LYS A 144 -7.09 -5.67 16.58
CA LYS A 144 -8.17 -6.44 15.93
C LYS A 144 -8.41 -5.93 14.52
N LEU A 145 -8.89 -6.79 13.62
CA LEU A 145 -9.19 -6.43 12.24
C LEU A 145 -10.11 -5.20 12.14
N LEU A 146 -11.17 -5.14 12.95
CA LEU A 146 -12.10 -4.01 12.94
C LEU A 146 -11.47 -2.70 13.43
N GLU A 147 -10.44 -2.77 14.27
CA GLU A 147 -9.77 -1.56 14.78
C GLU A 147 -8.93 -0.87 13.69
N SER A 148 -8.58 -1.58 12.63
CA SER A 148 -7.90 -1.07 11.42
C SER A 148 -8.76 -0.05 10.66
N PHE A 149 -10.07 -0.06 10.85
CA PHE A 149 -10.99 0.91 10.22
C PHE A 149 -11.43 2.03 11.17
N ASN A 150 -10.95 2.02 12.42
CA ASN A 150 -11.26 3.06 13.38
C ASN A 150 -10.38 4.30 13.13
N LEU A 151 -10.86 5.21 12.28
CA LEU A 151 -10.18 6.47 11.92
C LEU A 151 -9.87 7.34 13.14
N LEU A 152 -10.69 7.33 14.19
CA LEU A 152 -10.42 8.08 15.43
C LEU A 152 -9.18 7.52 16.15
N ALA A 153 -9.06 6.19 16.23
CA ALA A 153 -7.90 5.55 16.83
C ALA A 153 -6.63 5.77 15.99
N ILE A 154 -6.75 5.73 14.67
CA ILE A 154 -5.67 6.07 13.74
C ILE A 154 -5.21 7.52 13.94
N LYS A 155 -6.15 8.47 13.95
CA LYS A 155 -5.87 9.88 14.21
C LYS A 155 -5.13 10.07 15.53
N ARG A 156 -5.58 9.44 16.61
CA ARG A 156 -4.90 9.51 17.92
C ARG A 156 -3.47 8.97 17.88
N CYS A 157 -3.22 7.92 17.11
CA CYS A 157 -1.85 7.41 16.90
C CYS A 157 -0.98 8.47 16.20
N ILE A 158 -1.49 9.07 15.13
CA ILE A 158 -0.80 10.13 14.39
C ILE A 158 -0.59 11.37 15.26
N ASP A 159 -1.59 11.81 16.02
CA ASP A 159 -1.51 12.94 16.96
C ASP A 159 -0.38 12.70 17.98
N THR A 160 -0.23 11.48 18.48
CA THR A 160 0.82 11.11 19.42
C THR A 160 2.21 11.15 18.77
N ILE A 161 2.35 10.66 17.53
CA ILE A 161 3.60 10.78 16.76
C ILE A 161 3.90 12.27 16.48
N GLY A 162 2.85 13.04 16.21
CA GLY A 162 2.84 14.40 15.70
C GLY A 162 2.67 14.40 14.18
N TRP A 163 1.64 15.08 13.67
CA TRP A 163 1.31 15.14 12.23
C TRP A 163 2.51 15.48 11.35
N LYS A 164 3.20 16.58 11.65
CA LYS A 164 4.38 17.01 10.89
C LYS A 164 5.45 15.93 10.84
N LYS A 165 5.73 15.26 11.97
CA LYS A 165 6.75 14.21 12.03
C LYS A 165 6.32 12.99 11.24
N TYR A 166 5.07 12.55 11.42
CA TYR A 166 4.51 11.42 10.70
C TYR A 166 4.56 11.64 9.18
N THR A 167 4.11 12.81 8.70
CA THR A 167 4.18 13.20 7.28
C THR A 167 5.61 13.23 6.75
N ILE A 168 6.57 13.79 7.48
CA ILE A 168 7.97 13.83 7.04
C ILE A 168 8.55 12.41 6.94
N ASP A 169 8.38 11.59 7.97
CA ASP A 169 8.97 10.26 8.01
C ASP A 169 8.32 9.33 6.96
N TYR A 170 7.00 9.44 6.76
CA TYR A 170 6.29 8.72 5.71
C TYR A 170 6.71 9.19 4.30
N THR A 171 6.86 10.49 4.08
CA THR A 171 7.31 11.02 2.78
C THR A 171 8.73 10.55 2.44
N LYS A 172 9.62 10.47 3.43
CA LYS A 172 10.96 9.88 3.23
C LYS A 172 10.89 8.41 2.84
N LEU A 173 10.00 7.64 3.45
CA LEU A 173 9.77 6.24 3.09
C LEU A 173 9.29 6.12 1.64
N LEU A 174 8.28 6.91 1.26
CA LEU A 174 7.74 6.92 -0.09
C LEU A 174 8.81 7.30 -1.11
N LEU A 175 9.61 8.33 -0.83
CA LEU A 175 10.72 8.74 -1.69
C LEU A 175 11.76 7.63 -1.85
N ALA A 176 12.11 6.92 -0.78
CA ALA A 176 13.04 5.80 -0.85
C ALA A 176 12.51 4.66 -1.73
N ILE A 177 11.22 4.32 -1.60
CA ILE A 177 10.55 3.33 -2.44
C ILE A 177 10.57 3.78 -3.90
N THR A 178 10.14 5.02 -4.18
CA THR A 178 10.12 5.59 -5.52
C THR A 178 11.50 5.57 -6.19
N ILE A 179 12.56 5.96 -5.47
CA ILE A 179 13.93 5.90 -6.00
C ILE A 179 14.34 4.47 -6.35
N LEU A 180 14.02 3.49 -5.50
CA LEU A 180 14.33 2.08 -5.78
C LEU A 180 13.57 1.54 -6.99
N THR A 181 12.30 1.90 -7.12
CA THR A 181 11.49 1.53 -8.29
C THR A 181 12.03 2.18 -9.57
N TYR A 182 12.48 3.44 -9.54
CA TYR A 182 13.13 4.05 -10.70
C TYR A 182 14.48 3.41 -11.05
N LEU A 183 15.26 3.04 -10.04
CA LEU A 183 16.51 2.30 -10.26
C LEU A 183 16.23 0.96 -10.95
N GLN A 184 15.19 0.24 -10.52
CA GLN A 184 14.75 -1.01 -11.15
C GLN A 184 14.51 -0.82 -12.65
N TYR A 185 13.71 0.17 -13.06
CA TYR A 185 13.47 0.49 -14.48
C TYR A 185 14.76 0.79 -15.25
N GLY A 186 15.74 1.44 -14.61
CA GLY A 186 17.05 1.71 -15.22
C GLY A 186 17.88 0.45 -15.53
N PHE A 187 17.58 -0.69 -14.89
CA PHE A 187 18.27 -1.96 -15.12
C PHE A 187 17.56 -2.89 -16.13
N GLN A 188 16.36 -2.54 -16.59
CA GLN A 188 15.54 -3.36 -17.52
C GLN A 188 16.06 -3.43 -18.97
N PHE A 189 17.32 -3.09 -19.20
CA PHE A 189 17.97 -3.19 -20.52
C PHE A 189 18.79 -4.48 -20.68
N LEU A 190 18.72 -5.40 -19.71
CA LEU A 190 19.63 -6.56 -19.60
C LEU A 190 18.97 -7.88 -20.01
N GLY A 191 17.72 -7.88 -20.48
CA GLY A 191 17.06 -9.04 -21.08
C GLY A 191 16.72 -10.12 -20.04
N PHE A 192 17.36 -11.29 -20.09
CA PHE A 192 17.08 -12.36 -19.11
C PHE A 192 17.30 -11.91 -17.65
N PHE A 193 18.21 -10.96 -17.41
CA PHE A 193 18.45 -10.40 -16.08
C PHE A 193 17.28 -9.57 -15.55
N ASP A 194 16.37 -9.11 -16.41
CA ASP A 194 15.26 -8.24 -16.03
C ASP A 194 14.38 -8.90 -14.96
N TYR A 195 14.06 -10.20 -15.12
CA TYR A 195 13.28 -10.95 -14.13
C TYR A 195 13.97 -11.07 -12.77
N ILE A 196 15.29 -11.25 -12.76
CA ILE A 196 16.07 -11.37 -11.52
C ILE A 196 16.17 -10.01 -10.85
N THR A 197 16.42 -8.94 -11.62
CA THR A 197 16.45 -7.58 -11.09
C THR A 197 15.08 -7.17 -10.54
N ASP A 198 14.00 -7.48 -11.24
CA ASP A 198 12.63 -7.20 -10.77
C ASP A 198 12.34 -7.91 -9.45
N LEU A 199 12.73 -9.18 -9.33
CA LEU A 199 12.57 -9.93 -8.08
C LEU A 199 13.37 -9.30 -6.93
N ILE A 200 14.62 -8.93 -7.16
CA ILE A 200 15.49 -8.34 -6.12
C ILE A 200 14.98 -6.97 -5.69
N PHE A 201 14.69 -6.09 -6.64
CA PHE A 201 14.19 -4.74 -6.33
C PHE A 201 12.79 -4.79 -5.71
N GLY A 202 11.90 -5.67 -6.20
CA GLY A 202 10.60 -5.91 -5.59
C GLY A 202 10.70 -6.37 -4.14
N LEU A 203 11.62 -7.30 -3.83
CA LEU A 203 11.88 -7.73 -2.46
C LEU A 203 12.47 -6.60 -1.59
N LEU A 204 13.36 -5.78 -2.13
CA LEU A 204 13.94 -4.65 -1.41
C LEU A 204 12.88 -3.59 -1.08
N VAL A 205 12.08 -3.19 -2.06
CA VAL A 205 10.96 -2.25 -1.89
C VAL A 205 10.01 -2.78 -0.82
N PHE A 206 9.61 -4.04 -0.93
CA PHE A 206 8.75 -4.70 0.05
C PHE A 206 9.36 -4.66 1.47
N ILE A 207 10.60 -5.08 1.65
CA ILE A 207 11.26 -5.09 2.96
C ILE A 207 11.35 -3.67 3.54
N ILE A 208 11.76 -2.70 2.73
CA ILE A 208 11.93 -1.31 3.15
C ILE A 208 10.60 -0.69 3.55
N GLN A 209 9.53 -0.96 2.81
CA GLN A 209 8.18 -0.50 3.14
C GLN A 209 7.76 -0.97 4.55
N PHE A 210 7.76 -2.28 4.80
CA PHE A 210 7.31 -2.84 6.08
C PHE A 210 8.24 -2.47 7.25
N ILE A 211 9.56 -2.39 7.02
CA ILE A 211 10.48 -1.86 8.04
C ILE A 211 10.17 -0.39 8.34
N GLY A 212 10.02 0.44 7.30
CA GLY A 212 9.78 1.87 7.42
C GLY A 212 8.51 2.16 8.21
N ILE A 213 7.40 1.50 7.86
CA ILE A 213 6.13 1.61 8.57
C ILE A 213 6.28 1.19 10.04
N GLY A 214 6.98 0.09 10.30
CA GLY A 214 7.28 -0.37 11.66
C GLY A 214 8.06 0.66 12.47
N GLN A 215 9.08 1.29 11.88
CA GLN A 215 9.87 2.34 12.55
C GLN A 215 9.03 3.58 12.85
N ILE A 216 8.18 4.00 11.92
CA ILE A 216 7.30 5.15 12.11
C ILE A 216 6.30 4.88 13.25
N TYR A 217 5.65 3.71 13.25
CA TYR A 217 4.71 3.34 14.31
C TYR A 217 5.40 3.11 15.67
N LYS A 218 6.67 2.67 15.69
CA LYS A 218 7.43 2.53 16.93
C LYS A 218 7.55 3.85 17.71
N ILE A 219 7.59 4.99 17.02
CA ILE A 219 7.57 6.33 17.66
C ILE A 219 6.31 6.50 18.52
N TYR A 220 5.15 6.07 18.02
CA TYR A 220 3.91 6.09 18.78
C TYR A 220 4.02 5.24 20.04
N LYS A 221 4.53 4.01 19.93
CA LYS A 221 4.68 3.10 21.08
C LYS A 221 5.54 3.72 22.16
N ILE A 222 6.74 4.20 21.81
CA ILE A 222 7.66 4.82 22.76
C ILE A 222 6.99 5.99 23.49
N LYS A 223 6.37 6.92 22.74
CA LYS A 223 5.71 8.09 23.32
C LYS A 223 4.52 7.75 24.21
N LYS A 224 3.72 6.75 23.81
CA LYS A 224 2.57 6.29 24.58
C LYS A 224 2.99 5.77 25.96
N TYR A 225 4.02 4.94 26.02
CA TYR A 225 4.52 4.40 27.29
C TYR A 225 5.25 5.45 28.12
N SER A 226 6.05 6.33 27.51
CA SER A 226 6.72 7.41 28.25
C SER A 226 5.75 8.42 28.92
N ASN A 227 4.53 8.54 28.40
CA ASN A 227 3.49 9.38 28.99
C ASN A 227 2.73 8.70 30.13
N LEU A 228 2.75 7.36 30.21
CA LEU A 228 2.15 6.61 31.32
C LEU A 228 3.03 6.65 32.57
N ASP A 229 4.35 6.79 32.41
CA ASP A 229 5.32 6.85 33.51
C ASP A 229 5.46 8.25 34.14
N ARG A 230 4.72 9.25 33.65
CA ARG A 230 4.70 10.59 34.28
C ARG A 230 3.72 10.57 35.46
N PRO A 231 4.19 10.72 36.72
CA PRO A 231 3.27 10.86 37.85
C PRO A 231 2.38 12.07 37.57
N THR A 232 1.06 11.86 37.62
CA THR A 232 0.09 12.94 37.61
C THR A 232 0.42 13.86 38.77
N LYS A 233 1.04 15.01 38.48
CA LYS A 233 1.06 16.13 39.42
C LYS A 233 -0.41 16.47 39.66
N LYS A 234 -0.95 15.99 40.78
CA LYS A 234 -2.18 16.55 41.34
C LYS A 234 -1.87 18.03 41.55
N SER A 235 -2.49 18.87 40.73
CA SER A 235 -2.60 20.29 41.03
C SER A 235 -3.39 20.38 42.33
N VAL A 236 -2.69 20.76 43.39
CA VAL A 236 -3.29 21.24 44.64
C VAL A 236 -3.86 22.63 44.38
#